data_AF-A0A521M3J9-F1
#
_entry.id   AF-A0A521M3J9-F1
#
_cell.length_a   1.000
_cell.length_b   1.000
_cell.length_c   1.000
_cell.angle_alpha   90.00
_cell.angle_beta   90.00
_cell.angle_gamma   90.00
#
_symmetry.space_group_name_H-M   'P 1'
#
loop_
_entity.id
_entity.type
_entity.pdbx_description
1 polymer ?
#
loop_
_entity_poly.entity_id
_entity_poly.type
_entity_poly.pdbx_seq_one_letter_code
_entity_poly.pdbx_strand_id
1 'polypeptide(L)'
;MFEKARDLFERIAQWSDKHSPQTLFARALIIIVVPMLLLQALSAWWFYSQRGDNVTNRLAILLVRDLRLLISLRSDFPDDEHRNWILRRSAQDLLLFVSFRKGIVRPFKEPEYFDIVAREVQGAMDADLKRPFFLDNNIG
;
A
#
# COMPACT_ATOMS: atom_id res chain seq x y z
N MET A 1 -11.50 -16.11 16.45
CA MET A 1 -12.25 -15.63 15.26
C MET A 1 -13.18 -16.71 14.67
N PHE A 2 -12.75 -17.97 14.63
CA PHE A 2 -13.57 -19.11 14.16
C PHE A 2 -14.82 -19.42 15.01
N GLU A 3 -14.84 -19.08 16.30
CA GLU A 3 -16.04 -19.26 17.16
C GLU A 3 -17.22 -18.38 16.73
N LYS A 4 -16.96 -17.10 16.37
CA LYS A 4 -18.01 -16.19 15.90
C LYS A 4 -18.65 -16.67 14.60
N ALA A 5 -17.89 -17.35 13.75
CA ALA A 5 -18.42 -17.94 12.53
C ALA A 5 -19.37 -19.10 12.87
N ARG A 6 -18.99 -19.97 13.82
CA ARG A 6 -19.84 -21.10 14.24
C ARG A 6 -21.15 -20.65 14.88
N ASP A 7 -21.10 -19.65 15.76
CA ASP A 7 -22.29 -19.07 16.39
C ASP A 7 -23.22 -18.39 15.36
N LEU A 8 -22.66 -17.75 14.34
CA LEU A 8 -23.44 -17.17 13.25
C LEU A 8 -24.16 -18.26 12.44
N PHE A 9 -23.45 -19.36 12.15
CA PHE A 9 -24.01 -20.52 11.45
C PHE A 9 -25.13 -21.20 12.26
N GLU A 10 -24.94 -21.39 13.57
CA GLU A 10 -25.94 -22.02 14.45
C GLU A 10 -27.19 -21.15 14.61
N ARG A 11 -27.04 -19.81 14.71
CA ARG A 11 -28.17 -18.88 14.82
C ARG A 11 -28.99 -18.79 13.54
N ILE A 12 -28.34 -18.86 12.37
CA ILE A 12 -29.02 -18.90 11.06
C ILE A 12 -29.76 -20.23 10.89
N ALA A 13 -29.16 -21.35 11.32
CA ALA A 13 -29.78 -22.67 11.25
C ALA A 13 -31.01 -22.79 12.17
N GLN A 14 -30.95 -22.21 13.38
CA GLN A 14 -32.06 -22.25 14.34
C GLN A 14 -33.21 -21.30 13.99
N TRP A 15 -32.92 -20.15 13.35
CA TRP A 15 -33.97 -19.21 12.93
C TRP A 15 -34.87 -19.77 11.80
N SER A 16 -34.40 -20.77 11.06
CA SER A 16 -35.18 -21.46 10.01
C SER A 16 -36.36 -22.28 10.55
N ASP A 17 -36.46 -22.52 11.86
CA ASP A 17 -37.30 -23.59 12.41
C ASP A 17 -38.66 -23.14 12.95
N LYS A 18 -39.15 -21.94 12.60
CA LYS A 18 -40.40 -21.46 13.21
C LYS A 18 -41.57 -21.09 12.32
N HIS A 19 -41.47 -21.04 10.99
CA HIS A 19 -42.68 -20.88 10.14
C HIS A 19 -42.55 -21.58 8.76
N SER A 20 -43.34 -22.66 8.57
CA SER A 20 -43.79 -23.29 7.30
C SER A 20 -43.13 -24.64 6.83
N PRO A 21 -43.85 -25.56 6.14
CA PRO A 21 -43.59 -27.00 6.04
C PRO A 21 -42.59 -27.43 4.94
N GLN A 22 -41.43 -26.77 4.86
CA GLN A 22 -40.48 -26.89 3.73
C GLN A 22 -39.07 -27.37 4.12
N THR A 23 -38.98 -28.37 5.01
CA THR A 23 -37.68 -28.83 5.55
C THR A 23 -36.76 -29.48 4.52
N LEU A 24 -37.26 -29.91 3.35
CA LEU A 24 -36.43 -30.39 2.24
C LEU A 24 -35.88 -29.25 1.36
N PHE A 25 -36.72 -28.29 0.99
CA PHE A 25 -36.32 -27.19 0.10
C PHE A 25 -35.33 -26.24 0.77
N ALA A 26 -35.56 -25.87 2.03
CA ALA A 26 -34.63 -25.03 2.78
C ALA A 26 -33.27 -25.72 2.98
N ARG A 27 -33.26 -27.02 3.31
CA ARG A 27 -32.01 -27.80 3.47
C ARG A 27 -31.27 -27.96 2.14
N ALA A 28 -31.97 -28.27 1.06
CA ALA A 28 -31.37 -28.38 -0.26
C ALA A 28 -30.77 -27.05 -0.74
N LEU A 29 -31.48 -25.94 -0.47
CA LEU A 29 -31.00 -24.59 -0.80
C LEU A 29 -29.74 -24.23 -0.01
N ILE A 30 -29.71 -24.51 1.29
CA ILE A 30 -28.55 -24.26 2.15
C ILE A 30 -27.32 -25.04 1.66
N ILE A 31 -27.47 -26.32 1.32
CA ILE A 31 -26.36 -27.16 0.83
C ILE A 31 -25.71 -26.58 -0.44
N ILE A 32 -26.47 -25.88 -1.28
CA ILE A 32 -25.96 -25.29 -2.52
C ILE A 32 -25.43 -23.86 -2.29
N VAL A 33 -26.19 -23.04 -1.56
CA VAL A 33 -25.89 -21.60 -1.41
C VAL A 33 -24.74 -21.36 -0.44
N VAL A 34 -24.63 -22.13 0.65
CA VAL A 34 -23.56 -21.99 1.63
C VAL A 34 -22.17 -22.18 1.03
N PRO A 35 -21.85 -23.28 0.31
CA PRO A 35 -20.51 -23.45 -0.26
C PRO A 35 -20.20 -22.39 -1.33
N MET A 36 -21.21 -21.94 -2.09
CA MET A 36 -21.04 -20.85 -3.05
C MET A 36 -20.66 -19.54 -2.36
N LEU A 37 -21.35 -19.15 -1.29
CA LEU A 37 -21.03 -17.95 -0.50
C LEU A 37 -19.67 -18.05 0.20
N LEU A 38 -19.30 -19.24 0.70
CA LEU A 38 -17.97 -19.47 1.28
C LEU A 38 -16.87 -19.30 0.24
N LEU A 39 -17.03 -19.87 -0.96
CA LEU A 39 -16.09 -19.69 -2.07
C LEU A 39 -16.04 -18.22 -2.53
N GLN A 40 -17.18 -17.53 -2.55
CA GLN A 40 -17.23 -16.09 -2.85
C GLN A 40 -16.48 -15.25 -1.81
N ALA A 41 -16.68 -15.50 -0.52
CA ALA A 41 -15.98 -14.80 0.55
C ALA A 41 -14.48 -15.11 0.54
N LEU A 42 -14.10 -16.36 0.32
CA LEU A 42 -12.69 -16.77 0.21
C LEU A 42 -12.01 -16.16 -1.02
N SER A 43 -12.70 -16.10 -2.15
CA SER A 43 -12.22 -15.44 -3.37
C SER A 43 -12.05 -13.94 -3.16
N ALA A 44 -13.05 -13.29 -2.54
CA ALA A 44 -12.98 -11.87 -2.19
C ALA A 44 -11.82 -11.59 -1.21
N TRP A 45 -11.64 -12.46 -0.20
CA TRP A 45 -10.52 -12.39 0.73
C TRP A 45 -9.17 -12.55 0.02
N TRP A 46 -9.02 -13.60 -0.80
CA TRP A 46 -7.81 -13.87 -1.57
C TRP A 46 -7.44 -12.71 -2.51
N PHE A 47 -8.45 -12.14 -3.15
CA PHE A 47 -8.29 -10.99 -4.03
C PHE A 47 -7.83 -9.73 -3.28
N TYR A 48 -8.34 -9.52 -2.07
CA TYR A 48 -7.91 -8.41 -1.21
C TYR A 48 -6.49 -8.61 -0.69
N SER A 49 -6.12 -9.83 -0.31
CA SER A 49 -4.77 -10.15 0.17
C SER A 49 -3.71 -10.14 -0.94
N GLN A 50 -4.07 -10.53 -2.17
CA GLN A 50 -3.09 -10.64 -3.28
C GLN A 50 -2.78 -9.28 -3.96
N ARG A 51 -3.61 -8.25 -3.74
CA ARG A 51 -3.42 -6.93 -4.36
C ARG A 51 -2.60 -5.92 -3.56
N GLY A 52 -2.00 -6.34 -2.45
CA GLY A 52 -1.19 -5.47 -1.59
C GLY A 52 0.08 -4.89 -2.22
N ASP A 53 0.69 -5.56 -3.19
CA ASP A 53 2.15 -5.43 -3.31
C ASP A 53 2.69 -4.74 -4.57
N ASN A 54 1.85 -4.38 -5.55
CA ASN A 54 2.38 -3.94 -6.86
C ASN A 54 2.31 -2.44 -7.15
N VAL A 55 1.45 -1.68 -6.46
CA VAL A 55 1.29 -0.24 -6.76
C VAL A 55 2.36 0.57 -6.02
N THR A 56 2.60 0.26 -4.75
CA THR A 56 3.55 1.00 -3.89
C THR A 56 4.99 0.87 -4.37
N ASN A 57 5.43 -0.33 -4.75
CA ASN A 57 6.77 -0.56 -5.30
C ASN A 57 7.00 0.25 -6.59
N ARG A 58 6.01 0.27 -7.50
CA ARG A 58 6.10 1.04 -8.74
C ARG A 58 6.18 2.54 -8.48
N LEU A 59 5.40 3.06 -7.54
CA LEU A 59 5.46 4.47 -7.14
C LEU A 59 6.78 4.83 -6.47
N ALA A 60 7.30 3.96 -5.62
CA ALA A 60 8.61 4.13 -5.00
C ALA A 60 9.73 4.22 -6.05
N ILE A 61 9.77 3.31 -7.02
CA ILE A 61 10.73 3.36 -8.12
C ILE A 61 10.62 4.67 -8.92
N LEU A 62 9.40 5.11 -9.26
CA LEU A 62 9.19 6.38 -9.96
C LEU A 62 9.72 7.57 -9.14
N LEU A 63 9.40 7.63 -7.85
CA LEU A 63 9.89 8.65 -6.93
C LEU A 63 11.42 8.71 -6.87
N VAL A 64 12.09 7.56 -6.82
CA VAL A 64 13.56 7.51 -6.78
C VAL A 64 14.17 8.04 -8.07
N ARG A 65 13.57 7.71 -9.21
CA ARG A 65 14.01 8.19 -10.53
C ARG A 65 13.84 9.70 -10.65
N ASP A 66 12.72 10.23 -10.16
CA ASP A 66 12.45 11.67 -10.13
C ASP A 66 13.45 12.41 -9.23
N LEU A 67 13.77 11.86 -8.05
CA LEU A 67 14.80 12.40 -7.16
C LEU A 67 16.18 12.39 -7.81
N ARG A 68 16.54 11.32 -8.52
CA ARG A 68 17.81 11.24 -9.25
C ARG A 68 17.90 12.31 -10.34
N LEU A 69 16.83 12.53 -11.09
CA LEU A 69 16.74 13.60 -12.08
C LEU A 69 16.94 14.99 -11.45
N LEU A 70 16.27 15.26 -10.33
CA LEU A 70 16.39 16.54 -9.63
C LEU A 70 17.81 16.77 -9.08
N ILE A 71 18.46 15.73 -8.56
CA ILE A 71 19.85 15.78 -8.09
C ILE A 71 20.81 16.06 -9.25
N SER A 72 20.60 15.42 -10.41
CA SER A 72 21.39 15.66 -11.62
C SER A 72 21.20 17.09 -12.14
N LEU A 73 19.97 17.55 -12.31
CA LEU A 73 19.68 18.93 -12.75
C LEU A 73 20.30 19.97 -11.81
N ARG A 74 20.25 19.74 -10.50
CA ARG A 74 20.88 20.64 -9.53
C ARG A 74 22.41 20.64 -9.62
N SER A 75 23.00 19.51 -9.97
CA SER A 75 24.46 19.38 -10.14
C SER A 75 24.94 20.04 -11.43
N ASP A 76 24.19 19.89 -12.52
CA ASP A 76 24.54 20.41 -13.84
C ASP A 76 24.27 21.92 -13.96
N PHE A 77 23.24 22.43 -13.28
CA PHE A 77 22.86 23.84 -13.27
C PHE A 77 22.96 24.46 -11.86
N PRO A 78 24.16 24.90 -11.44
CA PRO A 78 24.39 25.43 -10.10
C PRO A 78 23.80 26.83 -9.86
N ASP A 79 23.37 27.52 -10.92
CA ASP A 79 22.85 28.90 -10.89
C ASP A 79 21.55 29.05 -10.05
N ASP A 80 21.36 30.24 -9.50
CA ASP A 80 20.23 30.62 -8.66
C ASP A 80 18.93 30.79 -9.45
N GLU A 81 19.02 31.21 -10.72
CA GLU A 81 17.87 31.32 -11.61
C GLU A 81 17.28 29.92 -11.93
N HIS A 82 18.18 29.00 -12.30
CA HIS A 82 17.82 27.60 -12.59
C HIS A 82 17.31 26.88 -11.35
N ARG A 83 17.86 27.19 -10.16
CA ARG A 83 17.36 26.65 -8.88
C ARG A 83 15.87 26.94 -8.69
N ASN A 84 15.44 28.19 -8.86
CA ASN A 84 14.03 28.55 -8.68
C ASN A 84 13.13 27.90 -9.74
N TRP A 85 13.64 27.74 -10.97
CA TRP A 85 12.93 27.02 -12.01
C TRP A 85 12.75 25.53 -11.67
N ILE A 86 13.81 24.85 -11.21
CA ILE A 86 13.76 23.44 -10.78
C ILE A 86 12.75 23.25 -9.64
N LEU A 87 12.76 24.14 -8.63
CA LEU A 87 11.84 24.07 -7.49
C LEU A 87 10.36 24.23 -7.90
N ARG A 88 10.06 25.12 -8.85
CA ARG A 88 8.69 25.27 -9.38
C ARG A 88 8.27 24.03 -10.16
N ARG A 89 9.16 23.50 -11.01
CA ARG A 89 8.86 22.34 -11.84
C ARG A 89 8.66 21.07 -11.02
N SER A 90 9.43 20.87 -9.94
CA SER A 90 9.24 19.73 -9.03
C SER A 90 7.86 19.76 -8.37
N ALA A 91 7.39 20.93 -7.94
CA ALA A 91 6.07 21.07 -7.31
C ALA A 91 4.91 20.89 -8.31
N GLN A 92 5.07 21.38 -9.55
CA GLN A 92 3.99 21.36 -10.55
C GLN A 92 3.88 20.03 -11.30
N ASP A 93 5.00 19.41 -11.67
CA ASP A 93 5.00 18.20 -12.51
C ASP A 93 5.10 16.92 -11.69
N LEU A 94 5.95 16.94 -10.67
CA LEU A 94 6.29 15.75 -9.88
C LEU A 94 5.50 15.70 -8.57
N LEU A 95 4.74 16.76 -8.26
CA LEU A 95 4.06 16.94 -6.97
C LEU A 95 5.03 16.81 -5.78
N LEU A 96 6.30 17.17 -5.98
CA LEU A 96 7.38 17.08 -5.00
C LEU A 96 7.77 18.47 -4.49
N PHE A 97 7.59 18.68 -3.18
CA PHE A 97 8.13 19.84 -2.47
C PHE A 97 9.59 19.58 -2.08
N VAL A 98 10.50 20.24 -2.76
CA VAL A 98 11.94 20.05 -2.59
C VAL A 98 12.55 21.31 -2.00
N SER A 99 13.60 21.15 -1.18
CA SER A 99 14.42 22.26 -0.74
C SER A 99 15.88 21.87 -0.77
N PHE A 100 16.72 22.71 -1.36
CA PHE A 100 18.16 22.49 -1.39
C PHE A 100 18.80 23.19 -0.19
N ARG A 101 19.41 22.41 0.69
CA ARG A 101 20.11 22.92 1.88
C ARG A 101 21.54 22.39 1.90
N LYS A 102 22.50 23.22 2.31
CA LYS A 102 23.85 22.76 2.64
C LYS A 102 23.80 22.09 4.00
N GLY A 103 24.23 20.85 4.10
CA GLY A 103 24.22 20.08 5.35
C GLY A 103 24.67 18.65 5.13
N ILE A 104 24.97 17.96 6.23
CA ILE A 104 25.33 16.54 6.22
C ILE A 104 24.04 15.72 6.27
N VAL A 105 23.92 14.70 5.43
CA VAL A 105 22.81 13.75 5.50
C VAL A 105 22.89 13.02 6.84
N ARG A 106 21.78 13.01 7.59
CA ARG A 106 21.70 12.31 8.88
C ARG A 106 22.04 10.82 8.68
N PRO A 107 22.62 10.14 9.69
CA PRO A 107 22.92 8.71 9.59
C PRO A 107 21.63 7.94 9.31
N PHE A 108 21.75 6.97 8.40
CA PHE A 108 20.65 6.12 7.95
C PHE A 108 19.96 5.42 9.14
N LYS A 109 18.63 5.38 9.14
CA LYS A 109 17.80 4.68 10.13
C LYS A 109 16.93 3.68 9.37
N GLU A 110 16.95 2.41 9.79
CA GLU A 110 16.07 1.40 9.22
C GLU A 110 14.59 1.77 9.49
N PRO A 111 13.71 1.66 8.49
CA PRO A 111 12.29 1.93 8.66
C PRO A 111 11.66 0.93 9.64
N GLU A 112 10.57 1.33 10.29
CA GLU A 112 9.85 0.45 11.19
C GLU A 112 9.28 -0.77 10.45
N TYR A 113 9.22 -1.92 11.13
CA TYR A 113 8.84 -3.20 10.53
C TYR A 113 7.49 -3.17 9.78
N PHE A 114 6.55 -2.33 10.23
CA PHE A 114 5.20 -2.22 9.67
C PHE A 114 5.05 -1.17 8.55
N ASP A 115 6.11 -0.46 8.19
CA ASP A 115 6.08 0.58 7.17
C ASP A 115 6.43 0.02 5.79
N ILE A 116 5.39 -0.47 5.11
CA ILE A 116 5.50 -1.05 3.76
C ILE A 116 6.00 0.01 2.77
N VAL A 117 5.55 1.27 2.90
CA VAL A 117 5.93 2.36 1.97
C VAL A 117 7.41 2.69 2.10
N ALA A 118 7.92 2.85 3.33
CA ALA A 118 9.33 3.16 3.53
C ALA A 118 10.24 2.02 3.08
N ARG A 119 9.82 0.75 3.23
CA ARG A 119 10.57 -0.41 2.74
C ARG A 119 10.71 -0.41 1.22
N GLU A 120 9.64 -0.11 0.50
CA GLU A 120 9.67 -0.04 -0.97
C GLU A 120 10.55 1.13 -1.46
N VAL A 121 10.43 2.30 -0.83
CA VAL A 121 11.27 3.47 -1.15
C VAL A 121 12.73 3.21 -0.85
N GLN A 122 13.03 2.57 0.28
CA GLN A 122 14.40 2.18 0.63
C GLN A 122 14.97 1.20 -0.40
N GLY A 123 14.24 0.14 -0.75
CA GLY A 123 14.68 -0.84 -1.75
C GLY A 123 14.99 -0.19 -3.11
N ALA A 124 14.14 0.74 -3.54
CA ALA A 124 14.37 1.49 -4.77
C ALA A 124 15.55 2.46 -4.67
N MET A 125 15.74 3.13 -3.53
CA MET A 125 16.89 4.03 -3.27
C MET A 125 18.23 3.29 -3.30
N ASP A 126 18.28 2.12 -2.66
CA ASP A 126 19.47 1.26 -2.62
C ASP A 126 19.82 0.73 -4.02
N ALA A 127 18.81 0.41 -4.83
CA ALA A 127 19.00 -0.06 -6.20
C ALA A 127 19.52 1.06 -7.14
N ASP A 128 18.88 2.23 -7.12
CA ASP A 128 19.06 3.25 -8.16
C ASP A 128 19.93 4.45 -7.76
N LEU A 129 19.84 4.94 -6.51
CA LEU A 129 20.48 6.19 -6.11
C LEU A 129 21.93 5.99 -5.63
N LYS A 130 22.23 4.89 -4.93
CA LYS A 130 23.58 4.53 -4.41
C LYS A 130 24.31 5.68 -3.69
N ARG A 131 23.57 6.55 -3.01
CA ARG A 131 24.09 7.69 -2.23
C ARG A 131 23.54 7.62 -0.80
N PRO A 132 24.22 8.20 0.20
CA PRO A 132 23.67 8.27 1.55
C PRO A 132 22.35 9.05 1.55
N PHE A 133 21.31 8.47 2.15
CA PHE A 133 19.98 9.07 2.29
C PHE A 133 19.43 8.85 3.69
N PHE A 134 18.44 9.64 4.06
CA PHE A 134 17.69 9.52 5.31
C PHE A 134 16.20 9.63 4.99
N LEU A 135 15.41 8.64 5.40
CA LEU A 135 13.95 8.65 5.26
C LEU A 135 13.32 8.98 6.62
N ASP A 136 12.37 9.91 6.60
CA ASP A 136 11.55 10.28 7.76
C ASP A 136 10.09 10.02 7.38
N ASN A 137 9.53 8.89 7.83
CA ASN A 137 8.13 8.53 7.59
C ASN A 137 7.30 8.56 8.89
N ASN A 138 7.73 9.36 9.86
CA ASN A 138 6.93 9.57 11.05
C ASN A 138 5.77 10.53 10.70
N ILE A 139 4.62 9.96 10.38
CA ILE A 139 3.38 10.72 10.22
C ILE A 139 2.96 11.14 11.63
N GLY A 140 3.11 12.42 11.95
CA GLY A 140 2.61 12.99 13.21
C GLY A 140 1.10 12.89 13.35
#